data_AF-A0A960PQ87-F1
#
_entry.id   AF-A0A960PQ87-F1
#
_cell.length_a   1.000
_cell.length_b   1.000
_cell.length_c   1.000
_cell.angle_alpha   90.00
_cell.angle_beta   90.00
_cell.angle_gamma   90.00
#
_symmetry.space_group_name_H-M   'P 1'
#
loop_
_entity.id
_entity.type
_entity.pdbx_description
1 polymer ?
#
loop_
_entity_poly.entity_id
_entity_poly.type
_entity_poly.pdbx_seq_one_letter_code
_entity_poly.pdbx_strand_id
1 'polypeptide(L)'
;QEVEVEAGIASRVLWVELPGGLPGLVHLEAVPRLLKSLGRTLDELSPRPLVEGESAAVEDLRRLLDRAGEEEADEEAGEALLAELLAEWSRFYGPVARQRPEQVFGIGGAELEEALEALVEGERVVLDEITTEPGSGLLELCDSENLERLLRLARSQARPRFEALDLALLPAFLATHQGLGKGASGIEDLQGSLEKLLLHPLPAEAWEGEVLPARLDPYYPSWLDEVLQTSDLLWRGCGRRKLTFAFPSDVEELAVETLAGEEEEEARDLDAVFPDPRGRYAFEDLQEASGLGAEELHRQLWRWAWQGRVSNDSFETVRSGIAGKFTLPRRESSAAFPRRGRHQRWQTARRPGGRWFRLMGRGADDGELDALDREELAKERARALLERYGVLFRELTLKELPELQWRQVFRALRLMELSGEVLAGQFFRGIRGLQFATHEAFRQLRGEIREDEVFWLAARDPASVAGLGLEGLSDGLPDRRAGNYLVYHGRRPVVLAWARGRRLEIRVPPDHPDLSTYLSFLKVLIGRQAHPLKSVEVREVNGEPVFASPYLEALRTLASATREAQGLRLRRRY
;
A
#
# COMPACT_ATOMS: atom_id res chain seq x y z
N GLN A 1 32.59 -50.80 -21.72
CA GLN A 1 31.76 -49.87 -20.92
C GLN A 1 32.58 -48.78 -20.26
N GLU A 2 33.17 -48.88 -19.05
CA GLU A 2 33.96 -47.73 -18.50
C GLU A 2 35.07 -47.24 -19.44
N VAL A 3 35.99 -48.13 -19.86
CA VAL A 3 37.06 -47.84 -20.85
C VAL A 3 36.54 -47.27 -22.19
N GLU A 4 35.30 -47.59 -22.53
CA GLU A 4 34.64 -47.22 -23.80
C GLU A 4 34.00 -45.83 -23.69
N VAL A 5 33.54 -45.46 -22.49
CA VAL A 5 33.08 -44.12 -22.13
C VAL A 5 34.27 -43.17 -21.97
N GLU A 6 35.35 -43.63 -21.33
CA GLU A 6 36.60 -42.86 -21.20
C GLU A 6 37.18 -42.50 -22.57
N ALA A 7 37.35 -43.49 -23.47
CA ALA A 7 37.79 -43.24 -24.85
C ALA A 7 36.82 -42.32 -25.62
N GLY A 8 35.51 -42.49 -25.40
CA GLY A 8 34.48 -41.62 -25.98
C GLY A 8 34.61 -40.16 -25.55
N ILE A 9 34.92 -39.88 -24.28
CA ILE A 9 35.14 -38.53 -23.74
C ILE A 9 36.51 -37.98 -24.18
N ALA A 10 37.56 -38.79 -24.11
CA ALA A 10 38.92 -38.40 -24.51
C ALA A 10 39.01 -38.01 -26.00
N SER A 11 38.20 -38.65 -26.86
CA SER A 11 38.08 -38.28 -28.28
C SER A 11 37.40 -36.92 -28.53
N ARG A 12 36.79 -36.28 -27.50
CA ARG A 12 35.95 -35.08 -27.63
C ARG A 12 36.35 -33.89 -26.76
N VAL A 13 37.23 -34.09 -25.79
CA VAL A 13 37.62 -33.08 -24.81
C VAL A 13 39.14 -32.91 -24.82
N LEU A 14 39.58 -31.66 -24.74
CA LEU A 14 40.98 -31.26 -24.77
C LEU A 14 41.31 -30.43 -23.52
N TRP A 15 42.55 -30.56 -23.06
CA TRP A 15 43.15 -29.55 -22.19
C TRP A 15 43.60 -28.37 -23.03
N VAL A 16 43.26 -27.16 -22.59
CA VAL A 16 43.63 -25.90 -23.22
C VAL A 16 44.28 -25.03 -22.16
N GLU A 17 45.47 -24.48 -22.43
CA GLU A 17 46.03 -23.43 -21.58
C GLU A 17 45.43 -22.11 -22.07
N LEU A 18 44.52 -21.53 -21.29
CA LEU A 18 43.97 -20.21 -21.61
C LEU A 18 45.08 -19.15 -21.53
N PRO A 19 45.00 -18.02 -22.27
CA PRO A 19 46.07 -17.02 -22.30
C PRO A 19 46.41 -16.40 -20.94
N GLY A 20 45.50 -16.47 -19.96
CA GLY A 20 45.75 -16.12 -18.55
C GLY A 20 46.60 -17.15 -17.75
N GLY A 21 47.06 -18.23 -18.38
CA GLY A 21 47.88 -19.28 -17.77
C GLY A 21 47.09 -20.32 -16.95
N LEU A 22 45.75 -20.34 -17.07
CA LEU A 22 44.91 -21.34 -16.40
C LEU A 22 44.57 -22.50 -17.35
N PRO A 23 44.80 -23.77 -16.94
CA PRO A 23 44.39 -24.92 -17.71
C PRO A 23 42.87 -25.13 -17.60
N GLY A 24 42.19 -25.19 -18.74
CA GLY A 24 40.76 -25.48 -18.87
C GLY A 24 40.50 -26.77 -19.66
N LEU A 25 39.37 -27.41 -19.38
CA LEU A 25 38.85 -28.53 -20.17
C LEU A 25 37.81 -27.99 -21.15
N VAL A 26 38.02 -28.19 -22.45
CA VAL A 26 37.19 -27.64 -23.51
C VAL A 26 36.74 -28.76 -24.47
N HIS A 27 35.46 -28.78 -24.82
CA HIS A 27 34.94 -29.67 -25.86
C HIS A 27 35.42 -29.19 -27.24
N LEU A 28 35.85 -30.10 -28.11
CA LEU A 28 36.49 -29.73 -29.38
C LEU A 28 35.61 -28.84 -30.30
N GLU A 29 34.29 -29.01 -30.25
CA GLU A 29 33.34 -28.18 -31.01
C GLU A 29 33.19 -26.75 -30.45
N ALA A 30 33.58 -26.50 -29.21
CA ALA A 30 33.53 -25.17 -28.58
C ALA A 30 34.79 -24.33 -28.83
N VAL A 31 35.91 -24.97 -29.23
CA VAL A 31 37.20 -24.28 -29.44
C VAL A 31 37.15 -23.23 -30.57
N PRO A 32 36.47 -23.43 -31.72
CA PRO A 32 36.34 -22.37 -32.72
C PRO A 32 35.64 -21.11 -32.20
N ARG A 33 34.57 -21.27 -31.40
CA ARG A 33 33.86 -20.16 -30.74
C ARG A 33 34.78 -19.46 -29.74
N LEU A 34 35.49 -20.24 -28.91
CA LEU A 34 36.46 -19.73 -27.93
C LEU A 34 37.58 -18.91 -28.59
N LEU A 35 38.15 -19.40 -29.69
CA LEU A 35 39.18 -18.68 -30.45
C LEU A 35 38.65 -17.35 -31.01
N LYS A 36 37.47 -17.36 -31.64
CA LYS A 36 36.84 -16.14 -32.18
C LYS A 36 36.49 -15.14 -31.07
N SER A 37 35.94 -15.58 -29.94
CA SER A 37 35.64 -14.71 -28.78
C SER A 37 36.86 -14.09 -28.10
N LEU A 38 38.06 -14.64 -28.30
CA LEU A 38 39.29 -14.13 -27.67
C LEU A 38 40.18 -13.37 -28.66
N GLY A 39 39.82 -13.32 -29.95
CA GLY A 39 40.70 -12.81 -31.01
C GLY A 39 42.01 -13.61 -31.15
N ARG A 40 42.01 -14.89 -30.78
CA ARG A 40 43.22 -15.74 -30.69
C ARG A 40 43.30 -16.79 -31.79
N THR A 41 44.51 -17.28 -31.99
CA THR A 41 44.86 -18.40 -32.86
C THR A 41 45.10 -19.68 -32.07
N LEU A 42 44.98 -20.84 -32.74
CA LEU A 42 45.12 -22.16 -32.10
C LEU A 42 46.49 -22.36 -31.41
N ASP A 43 47.54 -21.76 -31.98
CA ASP A 43 48.91 -21.88 -31.47
C ASP A 43 49.09 -21.16 -30.11
N GLU A 44 48.27 -20.15 -29.81
CA GLU A 44 48.29 -19.43 -28.53
C GLU A 44 47.58 -20.21 -27.41
N LEU A 45 46.66 -21.13 -27.74
CA LEU A 45 45.89 -21.94 -26.78
C LEU A 45 46.57 -23.26 -26.35
N SER A 46 47.67 -23.65 -27.02
CA SER A 46 48.48 -24.85 -26.70
C SER A 46 47.66 -26.12 -26.36
N PRO A 47 46.71 -26.56 -27.21
CA PRO A 47 45.81 -27.65 -26.90
C PRO A 47 46.56 -29.00 -26.72
N ARG A 48 46.20 -29.73 -25.67
CA ARG A 48 46.74 -31.06 -25.33
C ARG A 48 45.59 -32.07 -25.23
N PRO A 49 45.81 -33.34 -25.58
CA PRO A 49 44.79 -34.37 -25.42
C PRO A 49 44.46 -34.60 -23.94
N LEU A 50 43.24 -35.05 -23.65
CA LEU A 50 42.84 -35.41 -22.28
C LEU A 50 43.66 -36.56 -21.69
N VAL A 51 44.11 -37.49 -22.56
CA VAL A 51 44.91 -38.67 -22.23
C VAL A 51 46.24 -38.59 -22.99
N GLU A 52 47.36 -38.79 -22.27
CA GLU A 52 48.69 -38.77 -22.89
C GLU A 52 48.85 -39.88 -23.95
N GLY A 53 49.17 -39.48 -25.18
CA GLY A 53 49.35 -40.38 -26.32
C GLY A 53 48.17 -40.44 -27.30
N GLU A 54 46.99 -39.94 -26.94
CA GLU A 54 45.79 -39.97 -27.81
C GLU A 54 45.60 -38.65 -28.59
N SER A 55 46.39 -38.43 -29.64
CA SER A 55 46.36 -37.19 -30.44
C SER A 55 45.10 -36.97 -31.30
N ALA A 56 44.16 -37.92 -31.35
CA ALA A 56 43.02 -37.90 -32.28
C ALA A 56 42.15 -36.64 -32.15
N ALA A 57 41.81 -36.24 -30.92
CA ALA A 57 41.00 -35.05 -30.66
C ALA A 57 41.68 -33.74 -31.11
N VAL A 58 43.02 -33.67 -31.06
CA VAL A 58 43.79 -32.50 -31.54
C VAL A 58 43.83 -32.48 -33.08
N GLU A 59 43.90 -33.64 -33.73
CA GLU A 59 43.85 -33.73 -35.19
C GLU A 59 42.46 -33.40 -35.74
N ASP A 60 41.40 -33.90 -35.10
CA ASP A 60 40.02 -33.58 -35.49
C ASP A 60 39.64 -32.12 -35.20
N LEU A 61 40.18 -31.50 -34.14
CA LEU A 61 40.07 -30.05 -33.93
C LEU A 61 40.70 -29.25 -35.08
N ARG A 62 41.90 -29.63 -35.56
CA ARG A 62 42.52 -28.97 -36.73
C ARG A 62 41.63 -29.07 -37.96
N ARG A 63 41.09 -30.26 -38.25
CA ARG A 63 40.14 -30.49 -39.35
C ARG A 63 38.83 -29.70 -39.22
N LEU A 64 38.38 -29.40 -37.99
CA LEU A 64 37.22 -28.53 -37.75
C LEU A 64 37.56 -27.06 -38.03
N LEU A 65 38.73 -26.59 -37.60
CA LEU A 65 39.18 -25.21 -37.85
C LEU A 65 39.48 -24.97 -39.33
N ASP A 66 40.09 -25.93 -40.03
CA ASP A 66 40.32 -25.89 -41.49
C ASP A 66 39.00 -25.74 -42.28
N ARG A 67 37.87 -26.21 -41.73
CA ARG A 67 36.53 -26.07 -42.33
C ARG A 67 35.81 -24.79 -41.92
N ALA A 68 36.21 -24.16 -40.82
CA ALA A 68 35.62 -22.92 -40.32
C ALA A 68 36.32 -21.67 -40.87
N GLY A 69 37.59 -21.79 -41.27
CA GLY A 69 38.43 -20.68 -41.73
C GLY A 69 38.11 -20.08 -43.12
N GLU A 70 36.93 -20.35 -43.69
CA GLU A 70 36.45 -19.72 -44.93
C GLU A 70 35.50 -18.52 -44.66
N GLU A 71 35.07 -18.28 -43.43
CA GLU A 71 34.29 -17.09 -43.04
C GLU A 71 35.23 -16.01 -42.47
N GLU A 72 35.23 -14.81 -43.08
CA GLU A 72 36.01 -13.66 -42.59
C GLU A 72 35.60 -13.29 -41.16
N ALA A 73 36.59 -12.98 -40.32
CA ALA A 73 36.38 -12.61 -38.93
C ALA A 73 35.83 -11.18 -38.84
N ASP A 74 34.50 -11.07 -38.89
CA ASP A 74 33.76 -9.89 -38.48
C ASP A 74 34.08 -9.53 -37.02
N GLU A 75 34.58 -8.31 -36.80
CA GLU A 75 35.11 -7.79 -35.54
C GLU A 75 33.97 -7.58 -34.53
N GLU A 76 32.84 -7.04 -35.01
CA GLU A 76 31.58 -6.84 -34.27
C GLU A 76 31.00 -8.19 -33.78
N ALA A 77 31.22 -9.26 -34.55
CA ALA A 77 30.84 -10.63 -34.15
C ALA A 77 31.84 -11.26 -33.15
N GLY A 78 33.06 -10.74 -33.03
CA GLY A 78 34.03 -11.16 -32.00
C GLY A 78 33.66 -10.63 -30.62
N GLU A 79 33.34 -9.34 -30.53
CA GLU A 79 32.88 -8.64 -29.31
C GLU A 79 31.62 -9.29 -28.72
N ALA A 80 30.61 -9.55 -29.56
CA ALA A 80 29.38 -10.22 -29.14
C ALA A 80 29.66 -11.64 -28.56
N LEU A 81 30.59 -12.39 -29.17
CA LEU A 81 30.99 -13.71 -28.68
C LEU A 81 31.81 -13.65 -27.38
N LEU A 82 32.59 -12.59 -27.16
CA LEU A 82 33.27 -12.34 -25.88
C LEU A 82 32.27 -12.09 -24.76
N ALA A 83 31.29 -11.20 -24.98
CA ALA A 83 30.22 -10.94 -24.04
C ALA A 83 29.44 -12.25 -23.70
N GLU A 84 29.08 -13.05 -24.71
CA GLU A 84 28.45 -14.35 -24.48
C GLU A 84 29.32 -15.30 -23.65
N LEU A 85 30.62 -15.43 -23.94
CA LEU A 85 31.55 -16.27 -23.20
C LEU A 85 31.64 -15.85 -21.72
N LEU A 86 31.83 -14.55 -21.46
CA LEU A 86 31.92 -14.01 -20.11
C LEU A 86 30.65 -14.28 -19.29
N ALA A 87 29.48 -14.15 -19.92
CA ALA A 87 28.20 -14.37 -19.28
C ALA A 87 27.70 -15.83 -19.31
N GLU A 88 28.41 -16.74 -20.00
CA GLU A 88 28.32 -18.19 -19.77
C GLU A 88 29.23 -18.62 -18.61
N TRP A 89 30.42 -18.03 -18.51
CA TRP A 89 31.40 -18.31 -17.45
C TRP A 89 30.93 -17.84 -16.07
N SER A 90 30.39 -16.63 -15.95
CA SER A 90 29.94 -16.04 -14.68
C SER A 90 28.82 -16.84 -13.98
N ARG A 91 28.01 -17.59 -14.73
CA ARG A 91 26.93 -18.46 -14.23
C ARG A 91 27.40 -19.59 -13.31
N PHE A 92 28.69 -19.91 -13.27
CA PHE A 92 29.25 -20.93 -12.40
C PHE A 92 29.85 -20.38 -11.10
N TYR A 93 29.83 -19.06 -10.91
CA TYR A 93 30.41 -18.37 -9.76
C TYR A 93 29.38 -17.47 -9.05
N GLY A 94 29.71 -17.08 -7.83
CA GLY A 94 29.10 -15.91 -7.18
C GLY A 94 29.84 -14.63 -7.58
N PRO A 95 29.78 -13.57 -6.77
CA PRO A 95 30.58 -12.37 -6.98
C PRO A 95 32.08 -12.71 -7.09
N VAL A 96 32.72 -12.16 -8.12
CA VAL A 96 34.16 -12.25 -8.38
C VAL A 96 34.72 -10.87 -8.72
N ALA A 97 35.95 -10.56 -8.29
CA ALA A 97 36.57 -9.27 -8.60
C ALA A 97 36.58 -8.95 -10.11
N ARG A 98 36.31 -7.70 -10.48
CA ARG A 98 36.25 -7.23 -11.88
C ARG A 98 37.41 -7.70 -12.76
N GLN A 99 38.64 -7.74 -12.25
CA GLN A 99 39.84 -8.11 -13.03
C GLN A 99 39.98 -9.63 -13.23
N ARG A 100 39.06 -10.45 -12.69
CA ARG A 100 39.18 -11.90 -12.77
C ARG A 100 39.08 -12.46 -14.20
N PRO A 101 38.22 -11.95 -15.11
CA PRO A 101 38.21 -12.37 -16.51
C PRO A 101 39.52 -12.09 -17.24
N GLU A 102 40.16 -10.93 -17.01
CA GLU A 102 41.49 -10.61 -17.58
C GLU A 102 42.51 -11.71 -17.22
N GLN A 103 42.53 -12.10 -15.94
CA GLN A 103 43.43 -13.16 -15.41
C GLN A 103 43.09 -14.57 -15.91
N VAL A 104 41.86 -14.83 -16.36
CA VAL A 104 41.42 -16.16 -16.80
C VAL A 104 41.62 -16.29 -18.31
N PHE A 105 41.17 -15.30 -19.07
CA PHE A 105 41.10 -15.34 -20.52
C PHE A 105 42.25 -14.60 -21.23
N GLY A 106 43.01 -13.76 -20.52
CA GLY A 106 44.10 -12.96 -21.10
C GLY A 106 43.63 -11.95 -22.15
N ILE A 107 42.44 -11.42 -21.95
CA ILE A 107 41.81 -10.32 -22.72
C ILE A 107 42.32 -8.96 -22.22
N GLY A 108 42.30 -7.97 -23.10
CA GLY A 108 42.66 -6.59 -22.78
C GLY A 108 41.61 -5.89 -21.91
N GLY A 109 42.05 -4.95 -21.07
CA GLY A 109 41.13 -4.22 -20.18
C GLY A 109 40.13 -3.31 -20.90
N ALA A 110 40.38 -2.96 -22.17
CA ALA A 110 39.42 -2.25 -23.02
C ALA A 110 38.34 -3.20 -23.59
N GLU A 111 38.77 -4.32 -24.17
CA GLU A 111 37.90 -5.41 -24.67
C GLU A 111 36.96 -5.93 -23.57
N LEU A 112 37.48 -6.05 -22.34
CA LEU A 112 36.67 -6.42 -21.18
C LEU A 112 35.66 -5.33 -20.80
N GLU A 113 36.00 -4.05 -20.88
CA GLU A 113 35.07 -2.97 -20.50
C GLU A 113 33.88 -2.92 -21.45
N GLU A 114 34.13 -2.96 -22.76
CA GLU A 114 33.10 -2.97 -23.80
C GLU A 114 32.19 -4.21 -23.70
N ALA A 115 32.78 -5.39 -23.48
CA ALA A 115 32.00 -6.61 -23.23
C ALA A 115 31.22 -6.57 -21.91
N LEU A 116 31.72 -5.90 -20.86
CA LEU A 116 30.97 -5.71 -19.61
C LEU A 116 29.85 -4.68 -19.74
N GLU A 117 30.08 -3.56 -20.43
CA GLU A 117 29.06 -2.55 -20.72
C GLU A 117 27.87 -3.17 -21.48
N ALA A 118 28.14 -3.94 -22.54
CA ALA A 118 27.09 -4.67 -23.28
C ALA A 118 26.33 -5.69 -22.41
N LEU A 119 26.99 -6.35 -21.46
CA LEU A 119 26.34 -7.29 -20.54
C LEU A 119 25.55 -6.63 -19.42
N VAL A 120 25.96 -5.43 -18.98
CA VAL A 120 25.22 -4.63 -18.00
C VAL A 120 24.01 -3.98 -18.65
N GLU A 121 24.15 -3.41 -19.86
CA GLU A 121 23.01 -2.89 -20.65
C GLU A 121 22.00 -4.01 -20.99
N GLY A 122 22.47 -5.22 -21.27
CA GLY A 122 21.65 -6.40 -21.48
C GLY A 122 21.12 -7.09 -20.20
N GLU A 123 21.30 -6.49 -19.01
CA GLU A 123 20.93 -7.02 -17.68
C GLU A 123 21.46 -8.44 -17.36
N ARG A 124 22.44 -8.94 -18.12
CA ARG A 124 23.01 -10.30 -17.99
C ARG A 124 23.88 -10.45 -16.76
N VAL A 125 24.57 -9.38 -16.36
CA VAL A 125 25.48 -9.33 -15.21
C VAL A 125 25.27 -8.05 -14.43
N VAL A 126 25.64 -8.10 -13.15
CA VAL A 126 25.73 -6.94 -12.26
C VAL A 126 27.21 -6.69 -11.96
N LEU A 127 27.64 -5.44 -12.06
CA LEU A 127 28.99 -4.97 -11.71
C LEU A 127 28.86 -3.92 -10.60
N ASP A 128 29.08 -4.32 -9.35
CA ASP A 128 28.87 -3.46 -8.17
C ASP A 128 29.73 -3.91 -6.98
N GLU A 129 29.73 -3.17 -5.88
CA GLU A 129 30.38 -3.54 -4.61
C GLU A 129 29.49 -4.53 -3.83
N ILE A 130 29.43 -5.79 -4.28
CA ILE A 130 28.42 -6.78 -3.83
C ILE A 130 28.73 -7.37 -2.44
N THR A 131 29.97 -7.80 -2.20
CA THR A 131 30.41 -8.39 -0.92
C THR A 131 31.41 -7.52 -0.16
N THR A 132 31.85 -6.43 -0.79
CA THR A 132 32.80 -5.44 -0.27
C THR A 132 32.09 -4.32 0.52
N GLU A 133 32.84 -3.49 1.25
CA GLU A 133 32.26 -2.36 2.00
C GLU A 133 31.88 -1.23 1.03
N PRO A 134 30.65 -0.66 1.06
CA PRO A 134 30.23 0.38 0.14
C PRO A 134 31.15 1.62 0.15
N GLY A 135 31.64 1.99 -1.04
CA GLY A 135 32.62 3.06 -1.24
C GLY A 135 34.07 2.59 -1.24
N SER A 136 34.31 1.28 -1.32
CA SER A 136 35.64 0.66 -1.40
C SER A 136 36.30 0.84 -2.78
N GLY A 137 35.52 1.07 -3.84
CA GLY A 137 35.97 1.05 -5.23
C GLY A 137 36.28 -0.35 -5.77
N LEU A 138 36.01 -1.41 -5.01
CA LEU A 138 36.32 -2.80 -5.37
C LEU A 138 35.10 -3.47 -5.99
N LEU A 139 34.87 -3.15 -7.28
CA LEU A 139 33.77 -3.71 -8.07
C LEU A 139 33.92 -5.23 -8.28
N GLU A 140 32.80 -5.91 -8.12
CA GLU A 140 32.63 -7.34 -8.32
C GLU A 140 31.61 -7.61 -9.44
N LEU A 141 31.93 -8.57 -10.30
CA LEU A 141 31.09 -9.11 -11.35
C LEU A 141 30.28 -10.29 -10.81
N CYS A 142 28.97 -10.32 -11.06
CA CYS A 142 28.12 -11.49 -10.81
C CYS A 142 27.07 -11.67 -11.91
N ASP A 143 26.75 -12.91 -12.30
CA ASP A 143 25.57 -13.19 -13.14
C ASP A 143 24.28 -12.79 -12.39
N SER A 144 23.35 -12.14 -13.10
CA SER A 144 22.14 -11.57 -12.50
C SER A 144 21.22 -12.61 -11.86
N GLU A 145 21.04 -13.79 -12.46
CA GLU A 145 20.25 -14.87 -11.87
C GLU A 145 20.93 -15.44 -10.62
N ASN A 146 22.25 -15.62 -10.66
CA ASN A 146 23.01 -16.10 -9.51
C ASN A 146 22.98 -15.10 -8.35
N LEU A 147 23.08 -13.80 -8.62
CA LEU A 147 22.95 -12.77 -7.60
C LEU A 147 21.56 -12.80 -6.96
N GLU A 148 20.49 -12.92 -7.76
CA GLU A 148 19.11 -13.03 -7.25
C GLU A 148 18.92 -14.27 -6.36
N ARG A 149 19.49 -15.41 -6.76
CA ARG A 149 19.50 -16.67 -5.98
C ARG A 149 20.28 -16.52 -4.67
N LEU A 150 21.47 -15.91 -4.70
CA LEU A 150 22.32 -15.68 -3.51
C LEU A 150 21.64 -14.73 -2.52
N LEU A 151 21.07 -13.61 -2.99
CA LEU A 151 20.27 -12.70 -2.18
C LEU A 151 19.05 -13.41 -1.57
N ARG A 152 18.36 -14.27 -2.33
CA ARG A 152 17.23 -15.07 -1.82
C ARG A 152 17.66 -16.05 -0.73
N LEU A 153 18.83 -16.69 -0.85
CA LEU A 153 19.41 -17.56 0.18
C LEU A 153 19.81 -16.79 1.43
N ALA A 154 20.50 -15.65 1.29
CA ALA A 154 20.89 -14.78 2.39
C ALA A 154 19.66 -14.26 3.16
N ARG A 155 18.64 -13.74 2.46
CA ARG A 155 17.34 -13.35 3.04
C ARG A 155 16.70 -14.52 3.78
N SER A 156 16.70 -15.73 3.21
CA SER A 156 16.13 -16.92 3.85
C SER A 156 16.86 -17.35 5.13
N GLN A 157 18.17 -17.13 5.23
CA GLN A 157 18.93 -17.37 6.46
C GLN A 157 18.72 -16.25 7.50
N ALA A 158 18.55 -15.01 7.05
CA ALA A 158 18.29 -13.85 7.90
C ALA A 158 16.86 -13.78 8.47
N ARG A 159 15.90 -14.57 7.96
CA ARG A 159 14.51 -14.57 8.43
C ARG A 159 14.43 -14.84 9.94
N PRO A 160 13.98 -13.86 10.75
CA PRO A 160 13.89 -14.05 12.19
C PRO A 160 12.83 -15.10 12.53
N ARG A 161 13.18 -16.06 13.40
CA ARG A 161 12.20 -17.02 13.94
C ARG A 161 11.19 -16.27 14.82
N PHE A 162 9.92 -16.32 14.42
CA PHE A 162 8.81 -15.71 15.12
C PHE A 162 7.75 -16.77 15.42
N GLU A 163 7.28 -16.85 16.66
CA GLU A 163 6.15 -17.69 17.01
C GLU A 163 4.86 -16.93 16.72
N ALA A 164 3.99 -17.49 15.86
CA ALA A 164 2.75 -16.86 15.48
C ALA A 164 1.84 -16.61 16.69
N LEU A 165 1.45 -15.35 16.89
CA LEU A 165 0.63 -14.90 18.02
C LEU A 165 -0.78 -15.49 17.97
N ASP A 166 -1.49 -15.39 19.09
CA ASP A 166 -2.92 -15.68 19.13
C ASP A 166 -3.69 -14.63 18.31
N LEU A 167 -4.63 -15.09 17.48
CA LEU A 167 -5.52 -14.24 16.68
C LEU A 167 -6.32 -13.24 17.54
N ALA A 168 -6.58 -13.59 18.81
CA ALA A 168 -7.21 -12.69 19.78
C ALA A 168 -6.44 -11.37 19.98
N LEU A 169 -5.12 -11.33 19.73
CA LEU A 169 -4.32 -10.11 19.86
C LEU A 169 -4.46 -9.13 18.67
N LEU A 170 -5.04 -9.57 17.55
CA LEU A 170 -5.19 -8.74 16.34
C LEU A 170 -5.90 -7.38 16.58
N PRO A 171 -7.01 -7.28 17.35
CA PRO A 171 -7.66 -5.99 17.61
C PRO A 171 -6.75 -5.02 18.39
N ALA A 172 -5.98 -5.51 19.37
CA ALA A 172 -5.07 -4.70 20.17
C ALA A 172 -3.85 -4.24 19.36
N PHE A 173 -3.32 -5.11 18.50
CA PHE A 173 -2.28 -4.77 17.54
C PHE A 173 -2.76 -3.68 16.56
N LEU A 174 -3.91 -3.90 15.89
CA LEU A 174 -4.47 -2.94 14.94
C LEU A 174 -4.77 -1.59 15.62
N ALA A 175 -5.30 -1.60 16.84
CA ALA A 175 -5.53 -0.37 17.61
C ALA A 175 -4.24 0.38 17.92
N THR A 176 -3.20 -0.32 18.40
CA THR A 176 -1.89 0.26 18.72
C THR A 176 -1.24 0.90 17.48
N HIS A 177 -1.31 0.21 16.34
CA HIS A 177 -0.77 0.66 15.05
C HIS A 177 -1.54 1.89 14.51
N GLN A 178 -2.88 1.85 14.58
CA GLN A 178 -3.79 2.92 14.15
C GLN A 178 -3.93 4.09 15.14
N GLY A 179 -3.22 4.08 16.27
CA GLY A 179 -3.27 5.15 17.28
C GLY A 179 -4.54 5.19 18.13
N LEU A 180 -5.39 4.15 18.09
CA LEU A 180 -6.59 4.06 18.92
C LEU A 180 -6.21 3.79 20.39
N GLY A 181 -6.90 4.46 21.33
CA GLY A 181 -6.67 4.34 22.78
C GLY A 181 -5.64 5.34 23.34
N LYS A 182 -4.72 5.82 22.49
CA LYS A 182 -3.80 6.90 22.86
C LYS A 182 -4.58 8.20 22.99
N GLY A 183 -4.36 8.94 24.08
CA GLY A 183 -4.91 10.29 24.29
C GLY A 183 -4.21 11.35 23.42
N ALA A 184 -4.09 11.08 22.12
CA ALA A 184 -3.47 11.94 21.14
C ALA A 184 -4.35 13.17 20.87
N SER A 185 -3.74 14.34 20.67
CA SER A 185 -4.44 15.63 20.61
C SER A 185 -3.52 16.70 20.02
N GLY A 186 -3.48 16.79 18.69
CA GLY A 186 -2.77 17.83 17.97
C GLY A 186 -2.98 17.73 16.46
N ILE A 187 -2.39 18.67 15.72
CA ILE A 187 -2.39 18.66 14.25
C ILE A 187 -1.44 17.56 13.74
N GLU A 188 -0.27 17.39 14.37
CA GLU A 188 0.68 16.32 14.06
C GLU A 188 0.06 14.92 14.27
N ASP A 189 -0.66 14.72 15.38
CA ASP A 189 -1.41 13.49 15.66
C ASP A 189 -2.54 13.25 14.62
N LEU A 190 -3.17 14.32 14.12
CA LEU A 190 -4.15 14.23 13.03
C LEU A 190 -3.49 13.86 11.71
N GLN A 191 -2.33 14.40 11.38
CA GLN A 191 -1.57 14.05 10.17
C GLN A 191 -1.17 12.57 10.20
N GLY A 192 -0.53 12.09 11.27
CA GLY A 192 -0.19 10.67 11.42
C GLY A 192 -1.41 9.73 11.50
N SER A 193 -2.56 10.23 11.94
CA SER A 193 -3.84 9.50 11.83
C SER A 193 -4.37 9.47 10.40
N LEU A 194 -4.21 10.54 9.63
CA LEU A 194 -4.68 10.65 8.26
C LEU A 194 -3.81 9.82 7.30
N GLU A 195 -2.49 9.80 7.47
CA GLU A 195 -1.54 8.96 6.71
C GLU A 195 -2.02 7.49 6.70
N LYS A 196 -2.32 6.94 7.87
CA LYS A 196 -2.84 5.56 8.05
C LYS A 196 -4.26 5.35 7.55
N LEU A 197 -4.96 6.41 7.18
CA LEU A 197 -6.33 6.42 6.68
C LEU A 197 -6.46 6.88 5.22
N LEU A 198 -5.36 7.31 4.57
CA LEU A 198 -5.33 7.65 3.14
C LEU A 198 -5.91 6.52 2.31
N LEU A 199 -6.63 6.84 1.25
CA LEU A 199 -7.25 5.88 0.32
C LEU A 199 -8.36 4.97 0.91
N HIS A 200 -8.73 5.09 2.19
CA HIS A 200 -9.79 4.28 2.79
C HIS A 200 -11.22 4.85 2.58
N PRO A 201 -12.14 4.16 1.89
CA PRO A 201 -13.42 4.74 1.46
C PRO A 201 -14.52 4.67 2.54
N LEU A 202 -14.66 5.74 3.33
CA LEU A 202 -15.64 5.87 4.42
C LEU A 202 -16.81 6.81 4.08
N PRO A 203 -18.02 6.59 4.62
CA PRO A 203 -19.12 7.55 4.50
C PRO A 203 -18.71 8.93 5.03
N ALA A 204 -19.06 10.02 4.35
CA ALA A 204 -18.61 11.37 4.70
C ALA A 204 -18.83 11.74 6.19
N GLU A 205 -19.98 11.35 6.74
CA GLU A 205 -20.34 11.56 8.16
C GLU A 205 -19.52 10.74 9.18
N ALA A 206 -18.76 9.73 8.74
CA ALA A 206 -18.01 8.83 9.61
C ALA A 206 -16.64 9.40 10.01
N TRP A 207 -16.02 10.22 9.15
CA TRP A 207 -14.69 10.81 9.37
C TRP A 207 -14.63 11.62 10.68
N GLU A 208 -15.25 12.81 10.69
CA GLU A 208 -15.29 13.66 11.89
C GLU A 208 -16.34 13.21 12.93
N GLY A 209 -17.22 12.26 12.55
CA GLY A 209 -18.19 11.70 13.48
C GLY A 209 -17.59 10.62 14.39
N GLU A 210 -16.83 9.69 13.84
CA GLU A 210 -16.53 8.41 14.50
C GLU A 210 -15.07 7.97 14.38
N VAL A 211 -14.39 8.25 13.26
CA VAL A 211 -13.06 7.70 12.96
C VAL A 211 -11.95 8.58 13.52
N LEU A 212 -12.02 9.91 13.28
CA LEU A 212 -11.07 10.87 13.87
C LEU A 212 -11.27 11.03 15.39
N PRO A 213 -12.50 11.18 15.93
CA PRO A 213 -12.71 11.27 17.38
C PRO A 213 -12.42 9.98 18.17
N ALA A 214 -12.17 8.85 17.50
CA ALA A 214 -11.72 7.62 18.16
C ALA A 214 -10.19 7.56 18.33
N ARG A 215 -9.44 8.34 17.52
CA ARG A 215 -7.97 8.48 17.55
C ARG A 215 -7.52 9.75 18.28
N LEU A 216 -8.38 10.77 18.31
CA LEU A 216 -8.08 12.10 18.86
C LEU A 216 -9.14 12.51 19.90
N ASP A 217 -8.71 12.70 21.15
CA ASP A 217 -9.58 13.19 22.22
C ASP A 217 -8.90 14.34 22.99
N PRO A 218 -9.34 15.61 22.82
CA PRO A 218 -10.44 16.07 21.97
C PRO A 218 -10.06 16.33 20.49
N TYR A 219 -10.92 15.92 19.55
CA TYR A 219 -10.84 16.34 18.13
C TYR A 219 -11.51 17.72 17.88
N TYR A 220 -10.83 18.60 17.13
CA TYR A 220 -11.36 19.87 16.64
C TYR A 220 -11.43 19.91 15.10
N PRO A 221 -12.59 20.24 14.50
CA PRO A 221 -12.75 20.33 13.04
C PRO A 221 -11.79 21.33 12.36
N SER A 222 -11.39 22.38 13.08
CA SER A 222 -10.44 23.38 12.58
C SER A 222 -9.07 22.81 12.24
N TRP A 223 -8.65 21.71 12.87
CA TRP A 223 -7.38 21.06 12.54
C TRP A 223 -7.40 20.43 11.15
N LEU A 224 -8.52 19.80 10.77
CA LEU A 224 -8.70 19.26 9.41
C LEU A 224 -8.78 20.38 8.37
N ASP A 225 -9.44 21.50 8.72
CA ASP A 225 -9.48 22.67 7.84
C ASP A 225 -8.08 23.29 7.64
N GLU A 226 -7.26 23.32 8.69
CA GLU A 226 -5.88 23.81 8.65
C GLU A 226 -4.97 22.88 7.83
N VAL A 227 -5.07 21.55 8.01
CA VAL A 227 -4.31 20.57 7.21
C VAL A 227 -4.66 20.66 5.72
N LEU A 228 -5.94 20.75 5.37
CA LEU A 228 -6.38 20.90 3.97
C LEU A 228 -6.01 22.25 3.32
N GLN A 229 -5.66 23.26 4.13
CA GLN A 229 -5.21 24.57 3.66
C GLN A 229 -3.69 24.74 3.62
N THR A 230 -2.96 23.98 4.45
CA THR A 230 -1.50 24.09 4.59
C THR A 230 -0.72 22.95 3.92
N SER A 231 -1.42 21.93 3.40
CA SER A 231 -0.84 20.81 2.64
C SER A 231 -1.60 20.56 1.34
N ASP A 232 -1.05 19.72 0.46
CA ASP A 232 -1.71 19.29 -0.78
C ASP A 232 -2.79 18.20 -0.56
N LEU A 233 -3.10 17.85 0.70
CA LEU A 233 -4.12 16.88 1.02
C LEU A 233 -5.49 17.33 0.47
N LEU A 234 -6.18 16.42 -0.22
CA LEU A 234 -7.53 16.63 -0.73
C LEU A 234 -8.46 15.49 -0.31
N TRP A 235 -9.75 15.66 -0.58
CA TRP A 235 -10.73 14.57 -0.47
C TRP A 235 -11.27 14.17 -1.85
N ARG A 236 -11.49 12.87 -2.06
CA ARG A 236 -12.06 12.30 -3.29
C ARG A 236 -13.26 11.43 -2.93
N GLY A 237 -14.37 11.56 -3.67
CA GLY A 237 -15.53 10.69 -3.47
C GLY A 237 -15.33 9.29 -4.07
N CYS A 238 -15.89 8.28 -3.40
CA CYS A 238 -15.75 6.85 -3.76
C CYS A 238 -17.13 6.21 -3.97
N GLY A 239 -18.07 6.95 -4.57
CA GLY A 239 -19.47 6.56 -4.75
C GLY A 239 -20.29 6.53 -3.45
N ARG A 240 -21.63 6.46 -3.59
CA ARG A 240 -22.58 6.22 -2.48
C ARG A 240 -22.38 7.11 -1.22
N ARG A 241 -21.96 8.37 -1.39
CA ARG A 241 -21.63 9.34 -0.32
C ARG A 241 -20.47 8.91 0.59
N LYS A 242 -19.58 8.07 0.07
CA LYS A 242 -18.26 7.82 0.64
C LYS A 242 -17.25 8.81 0.07
N LEU A 243 -16.25 9.13 0.87
CA LEU A 243 -15.04 9.83 0.46
C LEU A 243 -13.82 9.23 1.16
N THR A 244 -12.66 9.45 0.55
CA THR A 244 -11.35 9.23 1.14
C THR A 244 -10.56 10.54 1.14
N PHE A 245 -9.55 10.62 2.00
CA PHE A 245 -8.43 11.55 1.81
C PHE A 245 -7.35 10.92 0.93
N ALA A 246 -6.62 11.77 0.21
CA ALA A 246 -5.55 11.42 -0.72
C ALA A 246 -4.67 12.67 -0.96
N PHE A 247 -3.41 12.48 -1.34
CA PHE A 247 -2.60 13.49 -2.03
C PHE A 247 -2.83 13.40 -3.55
N PRO A 248 -2.39 14.39 -4.35
CA PRO A 248 -2.56 14.37 -5.80
C PRO A 248 -1.93 13.14 -6.48
N SER A 249 -0.74 12.70 -6.02
CA SER A 249 -0.10 11.44 -6.40
C SER A 249 -1.07 10.25 -6.27
N ASP A 250 -1.65 10.09 -5.08
CA ASP A 250 -2.51 8.94 -4.78
C ASP A 250 -3.83 8.97 -5.57
N VAL A 251 -4.23 10.14 -6.12
CA VAL A 251 -5.39 10.23 -7.02
C VAL A 251 -5.08 9.65 -8.39
N GLU A 252 -3.88 9.92 -8.92
CA GLU A 252 -3.36 9.32 -10.15
C GLU A 252 -3.20 7.81 -9.95
N GLU A 253 -2.66 7.38 -8.81
CA GLU A 253 -2.52 5.96 -8.45
C GLU A 253 -3.86 5.23 -8.24
N LEU A 254 -4.91 5.94 -7.85
CA LEU A 254 -6.28 5.40 -7.76
C LEU A 254 -7.15 5.76 -8.97
N ALA A 255 -6.55 6.13 -10.11
CA ALA A 255 -7.28 6.22 -11.37
C ALA A 255 -7.82 4.82 -11.74
N VAL A 256 -9.09 4.77 -12.10
CA VAL A 256 -9.74 3.57 -12.62
C VAL A 256 -9.64 3.66 -14.14
N GLU A 257 -9.29 2.54 -14.80
CA GLU A 257 -9.46 2.38 -16.25
C GLU A 257 -10.97 2.41 -16.55
N THR A 258 -11.53 3.59 -16.79
CA THR A 258 -12.93 3.76 -17.21
C THR A 258 -13.09 3.38 -18.68
N LEU A 259 -14.28 2.97 -19.10
CA LEU A 259 -14.57 2.69 -20.50
C LEU A 259 -14.54 4.00 -21.31
N ALA A 260 -13.66 4.09 -22.30
CA ALA A 260 -13.38 5.31 -23.07
C ALA A 260 -14.63 6.06 -23.61
N GLY A 261 -15.69 5.32 -23.95
CA GLY A 261 -16.94 5.91 -24.47
C GLY A 261 -17.80 6.64 -23.42
N GLU A 262 -17.68 6.31 -22.13
CA GLU A 262 -18.38 7.04 -21.05
C GLU A 262 -17.62 8.33 -20.66
N GLU A 263 -16.30 8.36 -20.88
CA GLU A 263 -15.46 9.51 -20.52
C GLU A 263 -15.65 10.70 -21.48
N GLU A 264 -15.91 10.48 -22.77
CA GLU A 264 -16.09 11.57 -23.74
C GLU A 264 -17.32 12.45 -23.47
N GLU A 265 -18.46 11.87 -23.08
CA GLU A 265 -19.65 12.66 -22.74
C GLU A 265 -19.48 13.37 -21.38
N GLU A 266 -18.97 12.69 -20.36
CA GLU A 266 -18.74 13.30 -19.05
C GLU A 266 -17.64 14.37 -19.06
N ALA A 267 -16.60 14.23 -19.91
CA ALA A 267 -15.58 15.25 -20.09
C ALA A 267 -16.15 16.55 -20.69
N ARG A 268 -17.00 16.45 -21.72
CA ARG A 268 -17.69 17.61 -22.33
C ARG A 268 -18.60 18.33 -21.32
N ASP A 269 -19.31 17.56 -20.49
CA ASP A 269 -20.12 18.05 -19.37
C ASP A 269 -19.28 18.84 -18.34
N LEU A 270 -18.06 18.36 -18.03
CA LEU A 270 -17.12 19.02 -17.12
C LEU A 270 -16.48 20.27 -17.76
N ASP A 271 -16.09 20.22 -19.03
CA ASP A 271 -15.53 21.35 -19.77
C ASP A 271 -16.55 22.50 -19.93
N ALA A 272 -17.83 22.18 -20.03
CA ALA A 272 -18.91 23.17 -20.07
C ALA A 272 -19.14 23.90 -18.72
N VAL A 273 -18.70 23.32 -17.60
CA VAL A 273 -18.85 23.92 -16.26
C VAL A 273 -17.56 24.56 -15.76
N PHE A 274 -16.38 23.99 -16.07
CA PHE A 274 -15.07 24.45 -15.62
C PHE A 274 -14.28 25.10 -16.78
N PRO A 275 -14.18 26.45 -16.85
CA PRO A 275 -13.55 27.14 -17.98
C PRO A 275 -12.06 26.83 -18.20
N ASP A 276 -11.34 26.55 -17.11
CA ASP A 276 -9.98 25.99 -17.12
C ASP A 276 -10.02 24.66 -16.35
N PRO A 277 -9.61 23.53 -16.96
CA PRO A 277 -9.52 22.24 -16.28
C PRO A 277 -8.67 22.25 -14.99
N ARG A 278 -7.67 23.14 -14.92
CA ARG A 278 -6.73 23.29 -13.78
C ARG A 278 -7.19 24.38 -12.80
N GLY A 279 -8.27 25.10 -13.09
CA GLY A 279 -8.78 26.20 -12.27
C GLY A 279 -9.49 25.75 -10.98
N ARG A 280 -9.42 26.59 -9.94
CA ARG A 280 -10.20 26.46 -8.69
C ARG A 280 -11.19 27.61 -8.56
N TYR A 281 -12.49 27.32 -8.60
CA TYR A 281 -13.57 28.31 -8.73
C TYR A 281 -14.52 28.33 -7.54
N ALA A 282 -15.07 29.50 -7.17
CA ALA A 282 -16.19 29.54 -6.24
C ALA A 282 -17.46 28.97 -6.91
N PHE A 283 -18.44 28.57 -6.09
CA PHE A 283 -19.72 28.08 -6.62
C PHE A 283 -20.42 29.13 -7.49
N GLU A 284 -20.36 30.40 -7.11
CA GLU A 284 -20.87 31.53 -7.88
C GLU A 284 -20.23 31.65 -9.26
N ASP A 285 -18.90 31.54 -9.35
CA ASP A 285 -18.15 31.69 -10.60
C ASP A 285 -18.55 30.58 -11.60
N LEU A 286 -18.66 29.34 -11.12
CA LEU A 286 -19.15 28.21 -11.92
C LEU A 286 -20.62 28.39 -12.33
N GLN A 287 -21.45 29.02 -11.49
CA GLN A 287 -22.86 29.30 -11.81
C GLN A 287 -22.99 30.38 -12.90
N GLU A 288 -22.12 31.39 -12.89
CA GLU A 288 -22.06 32.42 -13.93
C GLU A 288 -21.49 31.86 -15.25
N ALA A 289 -20.41 31.08 -15.18
CA ALA A 289 -19.76 30.50 -16.36
C ALA A 289 -20.64 29.45 -17.07
N SER A 290 -21.26 28.53 -16.33
CA SER A 290 -22.10 27.45 -16.90
C SER A 290 -23.51 27.89 -17.29
N GLY A 291 -23.98 29.03 -16.79
CA GLY A 291 -25.38 29.48 -16.93
C GLY A 291 -26.41 28.58 -16.25
N LEU A 292 -25.99 27.56 -15.49
CA LEU A 292 -26.88 26.60 -14.85
C LEU A 292 -27.62 27.20 -13.64
N GLY A 293 -28.86 26.74 -13.42
CA GLY A 293 -29.58 27.04 -12.18
C GLY A 293 -28.87 26.45 -10.97
N ALA A 294 -28.84 27.16 -9.83
CA ALA A 294 -28.08 26.75 -8.64
C ALA A 294 -28.39 25.32 -8.15
N GLU A 295 -29.66 24.89 -8.16
CA GLU A 295 -30.07 23.53 -7.77
C GLU A 295 -29.62 22.45 -8.78
N GLU A 296 -29.37 22.82 -10.03
CA GLU A 296 -28.83 21.94 -11.06
C GLU A 296 -27.32 21.81 -10.89
N LEU A 297 -26.60 22.94 -10.87
CA LEU A 297 -25.14 22.97 -10.67
C LEU A 297 -24.73 22.24 -9.38
N HIS A 298 -25.41 22.50 -8.25
CA HIS A 298 -25.12 21.81 -7.00
C HIS A 298 -25.33 20.30 -7.11
N ARG A 299 -26.36 19.84 -7.83
CA ARG A 299 -26.61 18.40 -8.03
C ARG A 299 -25.53 17.76 -8.90
N GLN A 300 -25.09 18.46 -9.95
CA GLN A 300 -24.03 17.99 -10.84
C GLN A 300 -22.65 17.97 -10.16
N LEU A 301 -22.29 19.03 -9.43
CA LEU A 301 -21.05 19.06 -8.64
C LEU A 301 -21.00 17.92 -7.62
N TRP A 302 -22.09 17.65 -6.90
CA TRP A 302 -22.12 16.50 -5.99
C TRP A 302 -22.16 15.14 -6.72
N ARG A 303 -22.75 15.04 -7.92
CA ARG A 303 -22.68 13.83 -8.78
C ARG A 303 -21.21 13.52 -9.11
N TRP A 304 -20.50 14.47 -9.71
CA TRP A 304 -19.08 14.34 -10.07
C TRP A 304 -18.16 14.18 -8.87
N ALA A 305 -18.46 14.83 -7.75
CA ALA A 305 -17.72 14.64 -6.51
C ALA A 305 -17.83 13.20 -6.00
N TRP A 306 -19.03 12.58 -6.05
CA TRP A 306 -19.18 11.17 -5.68
C TRP A 306 -18.61 10.19 -6.72
N GLN A 307 -18.47 10.60 -7.98
CA GLN A 307 -17.70 9.85 -8.99
C GLN A 307 -16.18 10.02 -8.83
N GLY A 308 -15.73 10.92 -7.95
CA GLY A 308 -14.31 11.19 -7.73
C GLY A 308 -13.64 11.95 -8.88
N ARG A 309 -14.41 12.70 -9.68
CA ARG A 309 -13.96 13.56 -10.79
C ARG A 309 -13.81 15.04 -10.40
N VAL A 310 -14.41 15.45 -9.28
CA VAL A 310 -14.42 16.83 -8.78
C VAL A 310 -14.20 16.82 -7.26
N SER A 311 -13.53 17.84 -6.74
CA SER A 311 -13.31 18.04 -5.29
C SER A 311 -13.50 19.52 -4.90
N ASN A 312 -13.40 19.82 -3.61
CA ASN A 312 -13.44 21.16 -3.05
C ASN A 312 -12.32 21.33 -2.01
N ASP A 313 -11.63 22.47 -2.00
CA ASP A 313 -10.48 22.71 -1.11
C ASP A 313 -10.84 22.91 0.38
N SER A 314 -12.12 22.85 0.75
CA SER A 314 -12.55 22.93 2.16
C SER A 314 -13.50 21.80 2.56
N PHE A 315 -13.22 21.18 3.70
CA PHE A 315 -14.13 20.20 4.30
C PHE A 315 -15.44 20.82 4.80
N GLU A 316 -15.51 22.15 4.97
CA GLU A 316 -16.75 22.86 5.32
C GLU A 316 -17.85 22.68 4.26
N THR A 317 -17.48 22.47 2.99
CA THR A 317 -18.40 22.06 1.92
C THR A 317 -19.02 20.69 2.22
N VAL A 318 -18.24 19.73 2.72
CA VAL A 318 -18.72 18.41 3.14
C VAL A 318 -19.59 18.50 4.40
N ARG A 319 -19.18 19.25 5.43
CA ARG A 319 -19.97 19.45 6.66
C ARG A 319 -21.33 20.09 6.38
N SER A 320 -21.34 21.15 5.56
CA SER A 320 -22.55 21.82 5.08
C SER A 320 -23.43 20.87 4.27
N GLY A 321 -22.82 20.07 3.41
CA GLY A 321 -23.48 18.98 2.68
C GLY A 321 -24.18 18.00 3.63
N ILE A 322 -23.48 17.47 4.64
CA ILE A 322 -24.06 16.53 5.61
C ILE A 322 -25.24 17.17 6.36
N ALA A 323 -25.11 18.42 6.82
CA ALA A 323 -26.17 19.15 7.51
C ALA A 323 -27.41 19.37 6.60
N GLY A 324 -27.19 19.70 5.32
CA GLY A 324 -28.24 19.86 4.30
C GLY A 324 -28.65 18.57 3.58
N LYS A 325 -28.20 17.38 4.03
CA LYS A 325 -28.40 16.07 3.35
C LYS A 325 -27.96 16.05 1.87
N PHE A 326 -27.00 16.89 1.51
CA PHE A 326 -26.49 17.18 0.16
C PHE A 326 -27.52 17.80 -0.79
N THR A 327 -28.58 18.41 -0.24
CA THR A 327 -29.51 19.28 -0.97
C THR A 327 -29.17 20.75 -0.69
N LEU A 328 -29.40 21.66 -1.65
CA LEU A 328 -29.26 23.08 -1.36
C LEU A 328 -30.25 23.49 -0.27
N PRO A 329 -29.84 24.33 0.71
CA PRO A 329 -30.77 24.91 1.65
C PRO A 329 -31.76 25.78 0.87
N ARG A 330 -33.03 25.34 0.81
CA ARG A 330 -34.11 26.11 0.21
C ARG A 330 -34.13 27.48 0.85
N ARG A 331 -34.02 28.54 0.04
CA ARG A 331 -34.31 29.90 0.51
C ARG A 331 -35.78 29.96 0.92
N GLU A 332 -36.04 29.78 2.20
CA GLU A 332 -37.28 30.27 2.78
C GLU A 332 -37.26 31.79 2.66
N SER A 333 -37.97 32.30 1.65
CA SER A 333 -38.40 33.67 1.62
C SER A 333 -39.29 33.89 2.85
N SER A 334 -38.70 34.40 3.93
CA SER A 334 -39.42 34.81 5.13
C SER A 334 -40.26 36.06 4.86
N ALA A 335 -41.27 35.92 4.00
CA ALA A 335 -42.31 36.89 3.68
C ALA A 335 -43.34 36.99 4.83
N ALA A 336 -42.84 36.99 6.06
CA ALA A 336 -43.56 37.29 7.29
C ALA A 336 -42.53 37.72 8.35
N PHE A 337 -42.77 38.86 9.00
CA PHE A 337 -41.99 39.47 10.10
C PHE A 337 -40.62 40.10 9.74
N PRO A 338 -40.59 41.41 9.41
CA PRO A 338 -39.35 42.19 9.41
C PRO A 338 -38.91 42.51 10.84
N ARG A 339 -38.11 41.63 11.48
CA ARG A 339 -37.52 41.91 12.80
C ARG A 339 -35.98 41.81 12.77
N ARG A 340 -35.37 42.99 12.66
CA ARG A 340 -34.02 43.41 13.11
C ARG A 340 -32.94 42.33 13.23
N GLY A 341 -31.91 42.43 12.38
CA GLY A 341 -30.57 41.98 12.75
C GLY A 341 -29.58 41.93 11.59
N ARG A 342 -28.50 42.73 11.63
CA ARG A 342 -27.37 42.60 10.69
C ARG A 342 -26.81 41.16 10.64
N HIS A 343 -26.92 40.42 11.73
CA HIS A 343 -26.50 39.01 11.85
C HIS A 343 -27.12 38.07 10.80
N GLN A 344 -28.35 38.32 10.35
CA GLN A 344 -29.01 37.44 9.37
C GLN A 344 -28.37 37.58 7.97
N ARG A 345 -27.79 38.74 7.63
CA ARG A 345 -26.96 38.92 6.42
C ARG A 345 -25.68 38.10 6.50
N TRP A 346 -25.00 38.06 7.65
CA TRP A 346 -23.79 37.26 7.83
C TRP A 346 -24.06 35.75 7.75
N GLN A 347 -25.23 35.28 8.18
CA GLN A 347 -25.64 33.87 8.04
C GLN A 347 -26.04 33.52 6.59
N THR A 348 -26.63 34.44 5.84
CA THR A 348 -26.98 34.23 4.42
C THR A 348 -25.83 34.50 3.44
N ALA A 349 -24.77 35.18 3.89
CA ALA A 349 -23.51 35.34 3.18
C ALA A 349 -22.53 34.16 3.41
N ARG A 350 -22.73 33.36 4.47
CA ARG A 350 -22.02 32.10 4.69
C ARG A 350 -22.58 31.01 3.78
N ARG A 351 -22.19 31.03 2.51
CA ARG A 351 -22.19 29.84 1.65
C ARG A 351 -21.22 28.81 2.23
N PRO A 352 -21.34 27.51 1.88
CA PRO A 352 -20.28 26.55 2.15
C PRO A 352 -18.98 27.09 1.55
N GLY A 353 -17.94 27.20 2.38
CA GLY A 353 -16.65 27.76 1.95
C GLY A 353 -15.88 26.78 1.07
N GLY A 354 -14.96 27.34 0.28
CA GLY A 354 -14.02 26.59 -0.54
C GLY A 354 -14.31 26.63 -2.05
N ARG A 355 -13.29 26.33 -2.83
CA ARG A 355 -13.29 26.37 -4.29
C ARG A 355 -13.40 24.96 -4.85
N TRP A 356 -14.27 24.79 -5.83
CA TRP A 356 -14.43 23.55 -6.58
C TRP A 356 -13.37 23.45 -7.67
N PHE A 357 -12.86 22.26 -7.90
CA PHE A 357 -11.85 21.96 -8.92
C PHE A 357 -12.00 20.54 -9.45
N ARG A 358 -11.51 20.29 -10.66
CA ARG A 358 -11.50 18.95 -11.25
C ARG A 358 -10.36 18.13 -10.65
N LEU A 359 -10.66 16.88 -10.32
CA LEU A 359 -9.65 15.88 -10.06
C LEU A 359 -9.22 15.34 -11.43
N MET A 360 -8.03 15.75 -11.85
CA MET A 360 -7.38 15.14 -13.00
C MET A 360 -6.97 13.73 -12.56
N GLY A 361 -7.56 12.71 -13.19
CA GLY A 361 -6.97 11.37 -13.20
C GLY A 361 -6.06 11.24 -14.41
N ARG A 362 -5.39 10.09 -14.54
CA ARG A 362 -4.70 9.71 -15.79
C ARG A 362 -5.69 9.82 -16.95
N GLY A 363 -5.37 10.66 -17.93
CA GLY A 363 -6.20 10.90 -19.11
C GLY A 363 -5.98 9.86 -20.19
N ALA A 364 -6.86 9.82 -21.18
CA ALA A 364 -6.68 8.99 -22.38
C ALA A 364 -5.39 9.35 -23.17
N ASP A 365 -4.91 10.58 -23.02
CA ASP A 365 -3.66 11.08 -23.63
C ASP A 365 -2.38 10.57 -22.93
N ASP A 366 -2.46 10.08 -21.68
CA ASP A 366 -1.29 9.62 -20.91
C ASP A 366 -0.86 8.18 -21.27
N GLY A 367 -1.53 7.57 -22.25
CA GLY A 367 -1.25 6.22 -22.74
C GLY A 367 -1.59 5.09 -21.76
N GLU A 368 -1.61 3.86 -22.27
CA GLU A 368 -1.68 2.66 -21.42
C GLU A 368 -0.43 2.57 -20.55
N LEU A 369 -0.61 2.19 -19.27
CA LEU A 369 0.50 1.87 -18.38
C LEU A 369 1.30 0.69 -18.94
N ASP A 370 2.62 0.84 -19.03
CA ASP A 370 3.48 -0.29 -19.41
C ASP A 370 3.50 -1.38 -18.31
N ALA A 371 4.33 -2.41 -18.48
CA ALA A 371 4.41 -3.50 -17.52
C ALA A 371 5.10 -3.10 -16.19
N LEU A 372 6.01 -2.13 -16.23
CA LEU A 372 6.79 -1.64 -15.11
C LEU A 372 5.98 -0.63 -14.29
N ASP A 373 5.34 0.35 -14.93
CA ASP A 373 4.47 1.33 -14.27
C ASP A 373 3.35 0.63 -13.47
N ARG A 374 2.73 -0.41 -14.04
CA ARG A 374 1.72 -1.23 -13.35
C ARG A 374 2.27 -1.97 -12.15
N GLU A 375 3.55 -2.32 -12.16
CA GLU A 375 4.20 -2.99 -11.05
C GLU A 375 4.55 -2.01 -9.92
N GLU A 376 5.14 -0.85 -10.23
CA GLU A 376 5.40 0.22 -9.25
C GLU A 376 4.11 0.72 -8.63
N LEU A 377 3.07 0.94 -9.43
CA LEU A 377 1.74 1.30 -8.94
C LEU A 377 1.16 0.25 -7.99
N ALA A 378 1.42 -1.04 -8.23
CA ALA A 378 1.02 -2.11 -7.31
C ALA A 378 1.87 -2.14 -6.02
N LYS A 379 3.12 -1.67 -6.06
CA LYS A 379 3.98 -1.49 -4.87
C LYS A 379 3.50 -0.31 -4.02
N GLU A 380 3.18 0.85 -4.59
CA GLU A 380 2.65 1.99 -3.82
C GLU A 380 1.30 1.65 -3.16
N ARG A 381 0.39 1.03 -3.91
CA ARG A 381 -0.88 0.48 -3.37
C ARG A 381 -0.65 -0.53 -2.24
N ALA A 382 0.42 -1.32 -2.29
CA ALA A 382 0.79 -2.23 -1.21
C ALA A 382 1.36 -1.48 0.01
N ARG A 383 2.19 -0.45 -0.19
CA ARG A 383 2.71 0.43 0.88
C ARG A 383 1.59 1.15 1.62
N ALA A 384 0.62 1.74 0.92
CA ALA A 384 -0.53 2.39 1.54
C ALA A 384 -1.36 1.44 2.44
N LEU A 385 -1.49 0.17 2.06
CA LEU A 385 -2.13 -0.86 2.89
C LEU A 385 -1.26 -1.29 4.07
N LEU A 386 0.04 -1.40 3.88
CA LEU A 386 0.98 -1.75 4.94
C LEU A 386 1.12 -0.62 5.97
N GLU A 387 1.08 0.64 5.55
CA GLU A 387 1.01 1.79 6.45
C GLU A 387 -0.31 1.80 7.22
N ARG A 388 -1.44 1.46 6.57
CA ARG A 388 -2.73 1.32 7.27
C ARG A 388 -2.75 0.22 8.32
N TYR A 389 -2.28 -0.99 7.99
CA TYR A 389 -2.53 -2.17 8.82
C TYR A 389 -1.31 -2.67 9.61
N GLY A 390 -0.10 -2.33 9.20
CA GLY A 390 1.17 -2.86 9.71
C GLY A 390 1.42 -4.32 9.30
N VAL A 391 0.42 -5.19 9.52
CA VAL A 391 0.35 -6.57 9.07
C VAL A 391 -0.80 -6.73 8.07
N LEU A 392 -0.49 -7.20 6.87
CA LEU A 392 -1.44 -7.35 5.77
C LEU A 392 -1.69 -8.82 5.43
N PHE A 393 -2.97 -9.17 5.30
CA PHE A 393 -3.44 -10.47 4.84
C PHE A 393 -4.77 -10.30 4.09
N ARG A 394 -5.15 -11.33 3.31
CA ARG A 394 -6.25 -11.27 2.34
C ARG A 394 -7.54 -10.67 2.91
N GLU A 395 -7.97 -11.13 4.07
CA GLU A 395 -9.25 -10.77 4.67
C GLU A 395 -9.39 -9.27 5.00
N LEU A 396 -8.29 -8.57 5.33
CA LEU A 396 -8.31 -7.11 5.57
C LEU A 396 -8.67 -6.34 4.29
N THR A 397 -8.12 -6.76 3.14
CA THR A 397 -8.36 -6.10 1.85
C THR A 397 -9.80 -6.22 1.35
N LEU A 398 -10.63 -7.11 1.92
CA LEU A 398 -12.01 -7.39 1.46
C LEU A 398 -12.98 -6.20 1.61
N LYS A 399 -12.58 -5.12 2.29
CA LYS A 399 -13.38 -3.90 2.49
C LYS A 399 -12.73 -2.64 1.91
N GLU A 400 -11.58 -2.78 1.27
CA GLU A 400 -10.86 -1.69 0.60
C GLU A 400 -11.41 -1.43 -0.82
N LEU A 401 -10.87 -0.39 -1.45
CA LEU A 401 -11.12 -0.09 -2.87
C LEU A 401 -10.74 -1.28 -3.78
N PRO A 402 -11.40 -1.49 -4.93
CA PRO A 402 -11.10 -2.59 -5.86
C PRO A 402 -9.62 -2.70 -6.28
N GLU A 403 -8.95 -1.56 -6.38
CA GLU A 403 -7.55 -1.37 -6.76
C GLU A 403 -6.59 -1.83 -5.65
N LEU A 404 -7.07 -1.82 -4.40
CA LEU A 404 -6.35 -2.20 -3.18
C LEU A 404 -6.70 -3.64 -2.70
N GLN A 405 -7.46 -4.40 -3.48
CA GLN A 405 -7.81 -5.78 -3.12
C GLN A 405 -6.63 -6.73 -3.28
N TRP A 406 -6.57 -7.79 -2.46
CA TRP A 406 -5.48 -8.77 -2.43
C TRP A 406 -4.96 -9.23 -3.80
N ARG A 407 -5.86 -9.46 -4.77
CA ARG A 407 -5.48 -9.90 -6.13
C ARG A 407 -4.56 -8.90 -6.85
N GLN A 408 -4.74 -7.61 -6.61
CA GLN A 408 -3.98 -6.53 -7.25
C GLN A 408 -2.60 -6.37 -6.61
N VAL A 409 -2.51 -6.43 -5.28
CA VAL A 409 -1.28 -6.15 -4.53
C VAL A 409 -0.42 -7.39 -4.22
N PHE A 410 -0.95 -8.62 -4.34
CA PHE A 410 -0.21 -9.83 -3.91
C PHE A 410 1.10 -10.05 -4.67
N ARG A 411 1.17 -9.76 -5.99
CA ARG A 411 2.42 -9.88 -6.75
C ARG A 411 3.46 -8.87 -6.25
N ALA A 412 3.07 -7.61 -6.06
CA ALA A 412 3.94 -6.58 -5.50
C ALA A 412 4.45 -6.97 -4.09
N LEU A 413 3.57 -7.43 -3.19
CA LEU A 413 3.96 -7.90 -1.86
C LEU A 413 4.98 -9.06 -1.89
N ARG A 414 4.93 -9.96 -2.89
CA ARG A 414 5.95 -11.00 -3.08
C ARG A 414 7.27 -10.43 -3.58
N LEU A 415 7.24 -9.40 -4.42
CA LEU A 415 8.44 -8.72 -4.94
C LEU A 415 9.10 -7.81 -3.89
N MET A 416 8.31 -7.24 -2.99
CA MET A 416 8.76 -6.49 -1.79
C MET A 416 9.30 -7.42 -0.68
N GLU A 417 9.03 -8.74 -0.74
CA GLU A 417 9.65 -9.76 0.12
C GLU A 417 10.92 -10.38 -0.48
N LEU A 418 11.02 -10.38 -1.82
CA LEU A 418 12.30 -10.13 -2.50
C LEU A 418 12.66 -8.64 -2.28
N SER A 419 13.76 -8.12 -2.83
CA SER A 419 14.41 -6.86 -2.34
C SER A 419 14.80 -6.92 -0.85
N GLY A 420 13.83 -6.83 0.07
CA GLY A 420 13.95 -6.84 1.53
C GLY A 420 13.05 -5.81 2.23
N GLU A 421 12.05 -5.25 1.55
CA GLU A 421 11.20 -4.16 2.06
C GLU A 421 10.19 -4.65 3.13
N VAL A 422 9.61 -5.83 2.93
CA VAL A 422 8.60 -6.44 3.82
C VAL A 422 8.96 -7.87 4.23
N LEU A 423 8.46 -8.28 5.40
CA LEU A 423 8.63 -9.64 5.91
C LEU A 423 7.38 -10.46 5.62
N ALA A 424 7.52 -11.65 5.02
CA ALA A 424 6.40 -12.58 4.89
C ALA A 424 6.52 -13.80 5.82
N GLY A 425 5.39 -14.20 6.41
CA GLY A 425 5.33 -15.32 7.35
C GLY A 425 3.92 -15.60 7.86
N GLN A 426 3.86 -16.15 9.08
CA GLN A 426 2.64 -16.27 9.88
C GLN A 426 2.85 -15.49 11.17
N PHE A 427 2.21 -14.32 11.28
CA PHE A 427 2.32 -13.45 12.45
C PHE A 427 1.18 -13.71 13.45
N PHE A 428 0.00 -14.07 12.96
CA PHE A 428 -1.13 -14.56 13.76
C PHE A 428 -1.54 -15.97 13.33
N ARG A 429 -1.90 -16.82 14.30
CA ARG A 429 -2.48 -18.15 14.07
C ARG A 429 -3.92 -18.04 13.54
N GLY A 430 -4.46 -19.10 12.95
CA GLY A 430 -5.84 -19.16 12.46
C GLY A 430 -6.12 -18.45 11.12
N ILE A 431 -5.27 -17.51 10.70
CA ILE A 431 -5.36 -16.87 9.38
C ILE A 431 -4.82 -17.82 8.30
N ARG A 432 -5.56 -17.99 7.20
CA ARG A 432 -5.18 -18.88 6.09
C ARG A 432 -4.34 -18.13 5.06
N GLY A 433 -3.22 -18.73 4.65
CA GLY A 433 -2.34 -18.18 3.62
C GLY A 433 -1.17 -17.38 4.20
N LEU A 434 -0.53 -16.59 3.33
CA LEU A 434 0.65 -15.81 3.66
C LEU A 434 0.25 -14.45 4.24
N GLN A 435 0.95 -14.01 5.28
CA GLN A 435 0.81 -12.69 5.89
C GLN A 435 2.09 -11.90 5.60
N PHE A 436 1.98 -10.59 5.37
CA PHE A 436 3.09 -9.67 5.19
C PHE A 436 3.11 -8.65 6.32
N ALA A 437 4.29 -8.19 6.75
CA ALA A 437 4.43 -7.17 7.78
C ALA A 437 5.55 -6.19 7.41
N THR A 438 5.39 -4.92 7.77
CA THR A 438 6.50 -3.96 7.73
C THR A 438 7.53 -4.29 8.81
N HIS A 439 8.76 -3.80 8.64
CA HIS A 439 9.80 -3.90 9.64
C HIS A 439 9.46 -3.19 10.96
N GLU A 440 8.60 -2.17 10.93
CA GLU A 440 8.06 -1.56 12.14
C GLU A 440 7.01 -2.47 12.79
N ALA A 441 6.00 -2.93 12.04
CA ALA A 441 4.96 -3.81 12.55
C ALA A 441 5.54 -5.09 13.16
N PHE A 442 6.59 -5.65 12.55
CA PHE A 442 7.30 -6.80 13.10
C PHE A 442 8.04 -6.49 14.42
N ARG A 443 8.59 -5.28 14.59
CA ARG A 443 9.13 -4.83 15.88
C ARG A 443 8.02 -4.64 16.92
N GLN A 444 6.88 -4.08 16.54
CA GLN A 444 5.71 -3.96 17.42
C GLN A 444 5.20 -5.35 17.87
N LEU A 445 5.09 -6.32 16.95
CA LEU A 445 4.68 -7.70 17.22
C LEU A 445 5.65 -8.48 18.13
N ARG A 446 6.94 -8.12 18.13
CA ARG A 446 7.96 -8.68 19.05
C ARG A 446 8.02 -7.97 20.40
N GLY A 447 7.44 -6.78 20.50
CA GLY A 447 7.33 -6.01 21.74
C GLY A 447 6.05 -6.34 22.52
N GLU A 448 5.76 -5.53 23.52
CA GLU A 448 4.53 -5.65 24.30
C GLU A 448 3.36 -5.00 23.55
N ILE A 449 2.49 -5.82 22.96
CA ILE A 449 1.15 -5.38 22.55
C ILE A 449 0.40 -4.98 23.82
N ARG A 450 -0.10 -3.75 23.88
CA ARG A 450 -0.70 -3.19 25.09
C ARG A 450 -2.04 -3.84 25.39
N GLU A 451 -2.10 -4.61 26.47
CA GLU A 451 -3.33 -5.33 26.87
C GLU A 451 -4.22 -4.55 27.84
N ASP A 452 -3.68 -3.53 28.51
CA ASP A 452 -4.40 -2.70 29.48
C ASP A 452 -5.00 -1.42 28.84
N GLU A 453 -4.76 -1.18 27.55
CA GLU A 453 -5.26 0.01 26.85
C GLU A 453 -6.74 -0.15 26.48
N VAL A 454 -7.55 0.85 26.83
CA VAL A 454 -9.00 0.89 26.54
C VAL A 454 -9.24 1.76 25.32
N PHE A 455 -9.83 1.19 24.28
CA PHE A 455 -10.12 1.90 23.05
C PHE A 455 -11.53 1.58 22.53
N TRP A 456 -12.10 2.54 21.81
CA TRP A 456 -13.39 2.39 21.14
C TRP A 456 -13.25 2.69 19.65
N LEU A 457 -14.11 2.10 18.84
CA LEU A 457 -14.16 2.35 17.40
C LEU A 457 -15.56 2.09 16.84
N ALA A 458 -15.86 2.65 15.67
CA ALA A 458 -17.03 2.26 14.91
C ALA A 458 -16.82 0.89 14.25
N ALA A 459 -17.87 0.07 14.14
CA ALA A 459 -17.79 -1.22 13.47
C ALA A 459 -17.33 -1.13 12.00
N ARG A 460 -17.49 0.05 11.38
CA ARG A 460 -17.05 0.37 10.01
C ARG A 460 -15.59 0.83 9.88
N ASP A 461 -14.91 1.18 10.97
CA ASP A 461 -13.52 1.67 11.00
C ASP A 461 -12.54 0.63 10.41
N PRO A 462 -11.49 1.01 9.67
CA PRO A 462 -10.52 0.06 9.12
C PRO A 462 -9.86 -0.83 10.19
N ALA A 463 -9.64 -0.33 11.41
CA ALA A 463 -9.11 -1.13 12.53
C ALA A 463 -10.10 -2.18 13.07
N SER A 464 -11.37 -2.12 12.67
CA SER A 464 -12.42 -3.04 13.12
C SER A 464 -12.25 -4.43 12.52
N VAL A 465 -12.08 -5.43 13.37
CA VAL A 465 -12.11 -6.85 12.98
C VAL A 465 -13.53 -7.37 12.68
N ALA A 466 -14.57 -6.57 12.93
CA ALA A 466 -15.96 -6.98 12.71
C ALA A 466 -16.23 -7.22 11.22
N GLY A 467 -16.77 -8.40 10.89
CA GLY A 467 -17.13 -8.76 9.51
C GLY A 467 -15.94 -9.12 8.60
N LEU A 468 -14.77 -9.44 9.16
CA LEU A 468 -13.64 -10.02 8.41
C LEU A 468 -13.84 -11.51 8.09
N GLY A 469 -14.71 -12.22 8.83
CA GLY A 469 -14.93 -13.66 8.62
C GLY A 469 -13.85 -14.55 9.25
N LEU A 470 -13.14 -14.03 10.24
CA LEU A 470 -12.10 -14.74 10.98
C LEU A 470 -12.73 -15.56 12.10
N GLU A 471 -12.62 -16.89 12.00
CA GLU A 471 -13.13 -17.89 12.96
C GLU A 471 -12.59 -17.58 14.38
N GLY A 472 -13.47 -17.58 15.40
CA GLY A 472 -13.10 -17.33 16.79
C GLY A 472 -12.84 -15.87 17.17
N LEU A 473 -12.78 -14.95 16.19
CA LEU A 473 -12.58 -13.51 16.43
C LEU A 473 -13.79 -12.66 16.02
N SER A 474 -14.47 -13.02 14.91
CA SER A 474 -15.63 -12.26 14.40
C SER A 474 -16.95 -12.56 15.12
N ASP A 475 -16.97 -13.57 16.00
CA ASP A 475 -18.20 -14.15 16.55
C ASP A 475 -18.92 -13.23 17.54
N GLY A 476 -20.19 -12.97 17.26
CA GLY A 476 -21.04 -12.08 18.07
C GLY A 476 -20.71 -10.59 17.96
N LEU A 477 -19.80 -10.17 17.07
CA LEU A 477 -19.49 -8.75 16.86
C LEU A 477 -20.61 -8.03 16.05
N PRO A 478 -20.82 -6.71 16.24
CA PRO A 478 -21.80 -5.95 15.46
C PRO A 478 -21.46 -5.89 13.97
N ASP A 479 -22.48 -5.96 13.12
CA ASP A 479 -22.33 -5.62 11.68
C ASP A 479 -21.63 -4.26 11.49
N ARG A 480 -20.87 -4.12 10.39
CA ARG A 480 -20.22 -2.87 9.94
C ARG A 480 -21.22 -1.80 9.44
N ARG A 481 -22.24 -1.48 10.24
CA ARG A 481 -23.30 -0.49 9.94
C ARG A 481 -23.06 0.81 10.71
N ALA A 482 -23.62 1.91 10.19
CA ALA A 482 -23.55 3.22 10.83
C ALA A 482 -24.18 3.20 12.23
N GLY A 483 -23.47 3.73 13.23
CA GLY A 483 -23.94 3.73 14.61
C GLY A 483 -23.76 2.42 15.38
N ASN A 484 -23.05 1.44 14.83
CA ASN A 484 -22.57 0.29 15.61
C ASN A 484 -21.14 0.57 16.09
N TYR A 485 -20.84 0.29 17.36
CA TYR A 485 -19.54 0.56 17.99
C TYR A 485 -19.04 -0.65 18.77
N LEU A 486 -17.72 -0.76 18.89
CA LEU A 486 -17.03 -1.74 19.72
C LEU A 486 -16.12 -1.01 20.70
N VAL A 487 -16.04 -1.50 21.92
CA VAL A 487 -15.09 -1.06 22.94
C VAL A 487 -14.30 -2.28 23.40
N TYR A 488 -12.98 -2.13 23.42
CA TYR A 488 -12.03 -3.16 23.80
C TYR A 488 -11.23 -2.73 25.03
N HIS A 489 -10.80 -3.72 25.80
CA HIS A 489 -9.73 -3.62 26.79
C HIS A 489 -8.65 -4.60 26.37
N GLY A 490 -7.60 -4.08 25.73
CA GLY A 490 -6.62 -4.87 24.99
C GLY A 490 -7.30 -5.76 23.94
N ARG A 491 -7.08 -7.07 24.03
CA ARG A 491 -7.72 -8.07 23.14
C ARG A 491 -9.20 -8.34 23.40
N ARG A 492 -9.74 -7.94 24.56
CA ARG A 492 -11.08 -8.37 24.98
C ARG A 492 -12.15 -7.34 24.58
N PRO A 493 -13.18 -7.69 23.79
CA PRO A 493 -14.34 -6.81 23.59
C PRO A 493 -15.13 -6.74 24.91
N VAL A 494 -15.25 -5.53 25.49
CA VAL A 494 -15.90 -5.29 26.79
C VAL A 494 -17.29 -4.68 26.65
N VAL A 495 -17.52 -3.86 25.62
CA VAL A 495 -18.85 -3.31 25.29
C VAL A 495 -19.07 -3.34 23.79
N LEU A 496 -20.22 -3.87 23.37
CA LEU A 496 -20.72 -3.80 21.99
C LEU A 496 -21.98 -2.93 21.97
N ALA A 497 -22.11 -2.07 20.96
CA ALA A 497 -23.23 -1.15 20.84
C ALA A 497 -23.86 -1.19 19.45
N TRP A 498 -25.18 -1.20 19.38
CA TRP A 498 -25.94 -1.14 18.13
C TRP A 498 -26.82 0.10 18.05
N ALA A 499 -27.10 0.54 16.82
CA ALA A 499 -28.07 1.58 16.50
C ALA A 499 -27.91 2.87 17.33
N ARG A 500 -26.67 3.35 17.41
CA ARG A 500 -26.21 4.54 18.15
C ARG A 500 -26.35 4.43 19.67
N GLY A 501 -26.08 3.24 20.22
CA GLY A 501 -26.16 2.96 21.65
C GLY A 501 -27.57 2.61 22.15
N ARG A 502 -28.51 2.30 21.26
CA ARG A 502 -29.87 1.88 21.62
C ARG A 502 -29.94 0.53 22.32
N ARG A 503 -29.05 -0.36 21.90
CA ARG A 503 -28.84 -1.68 22.48
C ARG A 503 -27.36 -1.78 22.83
N LEU A 504 -27.06 -2.20 24.06
CA LEU A 504 -25.71 -2.43 24.55
C LEU A 504 -25.57 -3.88 24.98
N GLU A 505 -24.41 -4.48 24.72
CA GLU A 505 -23.97 -5.73 25.32
C GLU A 505 -22.68 -5.43 26.09
N ILE A 506 -22.74 -5.56 27.41
CA ILE A 506 -21.65 -5.28 28.35
C ILE A 506 -21.17 -6.64 28.87
N ARG A 507 -19.91 -6.99 28.56
CA ARG A 507 -19.29 -8.29 28.85
C ARG A 507 -18.49 -8.31 30.16
N VAL A 508 -18.61 -7.25 30.96
CA VAL A 508 -18.00 -7.10 32.29
C VAL A 508 -19.09 -6.93 33.35
N PRO A 509 -18.88 -7.32 34.62
CA PRO A 509 -19.91 -7.23 35.65
C PRO A 509 -20.20 -5.76 36.05
N PRO A 510 -21.36 -5.47 36.67
CA PRO A 510 -21.80 -4.09 36.97
C PRO A 510 -20.91 -3.32 37.95
N ASP A 511 -20.12 -4.04 38.75
CA ASP A 511 -19.17 -3.54 39.77
C ASP A 511 -17.73 -3.40 39.23
N HIS A 512 -17.50 -3.64 37.94
CA HIS A 512 -16.16 -3.52 37.33
C HIS A 512 -15.61 -2.09 37.43
N PRO A 513 -14.37 -1.87 37.92
CA PRO A 513 -13.83 -0.53 38.18
C PRO A 513 -13.85 0.38 36.95
N ASP A 514 -13.43 -0.16 35.79
CA ASP A 514 -13.34 0.60 34.53
C ASP A 514 -14.66 0.73 33.76
N LEU A 515 -15.80 0.31 34.31
CA LEU A 515 -17.09 0.36 33.60
C LEU A 515 -17.44 1.78 33.11
N SER A 516 -17.09 2.80 33.90
CA SER A 516 -17.26 4.21 33.52
C SER A 516 -16.37 4.65 32.35
N THR A 517 -15.18 4.04 32.23
CA THR A 517 -14.23 4.21 31.12
C THR A 517 -14.74 3.50 29.87
N TYR A 518 -15.25 2.27 29.98
CA TYR A 518 -15.81 1.53 28.83
C TYR A 518 -17.04 2.19 28.22
N LEU A 519 -17.82 2.92 29.01
CA LEU A 519 -18.99 3.66 28.54
C LEU A 519 -18.68 5.13 28.16
N SER A 520 -17.42 5.56 28.27
CA SER A 520 -16.98 6.94 27.97
C SER A 520 -17.21 7.35 26.51
N PHE A 521 -17.14 6.43 25.55
CA PHE A 521 -17.40 6.71 24.14
C PHE A 521 -18.78 7.35 23.90
N LEU A 522 -19.78 7.04 24.74
CA LEU A 522 -21.11 7.68 24.68
C LEU A 522 -21.03 9.19 24.96
N LYS A 523 -20.09 9.63 25.80
CA LYS A 523 -19.81 11.06 26.02
C LYS A 523 -19.21 11.68 24.76
N VAL A 524 -18.25 11.01 24.11
CA VAL A 524 -17.61 11.50 22.87
C VAL A 524 -18.65 11.71 21.76
N LEU A 525 -19.53 10.73 21.53
CA LEU A 525 -20.61 10.81 20.52
C LEU A 525 -21.60 11.98 20.72
N ILE A 526 -21.79 12.43 21.97
CA ILE A 526 -22.69 13.54 22.35
C ILE A 526 -21.93 14.88 22.48
N GLY A 527 -20.64 14.82 22.83
CA GLY A 527 -19.78 15.97 23.13
C GLY A 527 -18.99 16.52 21.95
N ARG A 528 -18.72 15.69 20.93
CA ARG A 528 -17.95 16.04 19.72
C ARG A 528 -18.46 17.31 19.03
N GLN A 529 -17.54 18.09 18.45
CA GLN A 529 -17.89 19.37 17.80
C GLN A 529 -18.49 19.16 16.41
N ALA A 530 -17.94 18.22 15.63
CA ALA A 530 -18.54 17.80 14.37
C ALA A 530 -19.71 16.83 14.58
N HIS A 531 -20.83 17.12 13.94
CA HIS A 531 -22.04 16.27 13.92
C HIS A 531 -22.48 15.66 15.27
N PRO A 532 -22.54 16.40 16.40
CA PRO A 532 -22.92 15.85 17.71
C PRO A 532 -24.28 15.15 17.71
N LEU A 533 -24.37 14.00 18.37
CA LEU A 533 -25.66 13.39 18.65
C LEU A 533 -26.43 14.23 19.69
N LYS A 534 -27.58 14.80 19.29
CA LYS A 534 -28.47 15.55 20.20
C LYS A 534 -28.81 14.80 21.49
N SER A 535 -28.86 13.47 21.41
CA SER A 535 -28.95 12.56 22.54
C SER A 535 -28.69 11.13 22.10
N VAL A 536 -28.15 10.30 23.00
CA VAL A 536 -28.20 8.82 22.89
C VAL A 536 -29.42 8.33 23.67
N GLU A 537 -30.12 7.33 23.16
CA GLU A 537 -31.31 6.74 23.78
C GLU A 537 -31.03 5.26 24.04
N VAL A 538 -30.62 4.89 25.24
CA VAL A 538 -30.36 3.48 25.62
C VAL A 538 -31.68 2.82 25.98
N ARG A 539 -32.05 1.73 25.31
CA ARG A 539 -33.31 1.00 25.54
C ARG A 539 -33.09 -0.35 26.22
N GLU A 540 -32.06 -1.06 25.77
CA GLU A 540 -31.78 -2.44 26.12
C GLU A 540 -30.30 -2.60 26.50
N VAL A 541 -30.02 -3.36 27.56
CA VAL A 541 -28.67 -3.75 27.98
C VAL A 541 -28.69 -5.25 28.29
N ASN A 542 -27.84 -6.04 27.65
CA ASN A 542 -27.73 -7.51 27.82
C ASN A 542 -29.07 -8.27 27.62
N GLY A 543 -29.96 -7.79 26.74
CA GLY A 543 -31.29 -8.39 26.53
C GLY A 543 -32.39 -7.86 27.45
N GLU A 544 -32.04 -7.09 28.49
CA GLU A 544 -32.98 -6.55 29.46
C GLU A 544 -33.33 -5.07 29.19
N PRO A 545 -34.55 -4.61 29.50
CA PRO A 545 -34.88 -3.19 29.48
C PRO A 545 -33.97 -2.39 30.41
N VAL A 546 -33.46 -1.24 29.96
CA VAL A 546 -32.47 -0.41 30.68
C VAL A 546 -32.87 -0.06 32.13
N PHE A 547 -34.17 -0.01 32.45
CA PHE A 547 -34.66 0.30 33.81
C PHE A 547 -34.69 -0.90 34.76
N ALA A 548 -34.60 -2.13 34.26
CA ALA A 548 -34.41 -3.34 35.05
C ALA A 548 -32.92 -3.72 35.17
N SER A 549 -32.11 -3.27 34.21
CA SER A 549 -30.69 -3.61 34.10
C SER A 549 -29.82 -3.07 35.25
N PRO A 550 -28.88 -3.87 35.80
CA PRO A 550 -27.99 -3.42 36.88
C PRO A 550 -27.01 -2.32 36.46
N TYR A 551 -26.79 -2.11 35.15
CA TYR A 551 -25.91 -1.07 34.61
C TYR A 551 -26.56 0.34 34.59
N LEU A 552 -27.81 0.48 35.06
CA LEU A 552 -28.58 1.73 35.02
C LEU A 552 -27.87 2.90 35.72
N GLU A 553 -27.28 2.68 36.90
CA GLU A 553 -26.61 3.76 37.65
C GLU A 553 -25.32 4.21 36.97
N ALA A 554 -24.53 3.29 36.41
CA ALA A 554 -23.37 3.64 35.58
C ALA A 554 -23.78 4.51 34.38
N LEU A 555 -24.90 4.19 33.72
CA LEU A 555 -25.42 5.02 32.61
C LEU A 555 -25.91 6.41 33.07
N ARG A 556 -26.45 6.52 34.30
CA ARG A 556 -26.88 7.81 34.88
C ARG A 556 -25.71 8.71 35.25
N THR A 557 -24.60 8.17 35.76
CA THR A 557 -23.45 8.99 36.19
C THR A 557 -22.69 9.60 35.01
N LEU A 558 -22.70 8.97 33.82
CA LEU A 558 -22.00 9.44 32.62
C LEU A 558 -22.42 10.82 32.11
N ALA A 559 -23.72 11.11 32.09
CA ALA A 559 -24.29 12.22 31.30
C ALA A 559 -25.56 12.83 31.94
N SER A 560 -26.18 13.82 31.31
CA SER A 560 -27.51 14.30 31.71
C SER A 560 -28.54 13.26 31.30
N ALA A 561 -28.95 12.39 32.22
CA ALA A 561 -29.84 11.28 31.95
C ALA A 561 -31.30 11.63 32.27
N THR A 562 -32.19 11.52 31.28
CA THR A 562 -33.63 11.72 31.42
C THR A 562 -34.41 10.43 31.11
N ARG A 563 -35.39 10.10 31.95
CA ARG A 563 -36.26 8.93 31.76
C ARG A 563 -37.29 9.18 30.65
N GLU A 564 -37.35 8.31 29.65
CA GLU A 564 -38.41 8.29 28.63
C GLU A 564 -39.17 6.97 28.67
N ALA A 565 -40.35 6.94 28.01
CA ALA A 565 -41.25 5.78 28.05
C ALA A 565 -40.66 4.48 27.48
N GLN A 566 -39.65 4.56 26.63
CA GLN A 566 -39.01 3.41 25.96
C GLN A 566 -37.51 3.26 26.25
N GLY A 567 -36.91 4.12 27.10
CA GLY A 567 -35.47 4.07 27.37
C GLY A 567 -34.93 5.25 28.17
N LEU A 568 -33.63 5.18 28.48
CA LEU A 568 -32.86 6.22 29.15
C LEU A 568 -32.22 7.12 28.10
N ARG A 569 -32.63 8.40 28.06
CA ARG A 569 -32.05 9.38 27.14
C ARG A 569 -30.89 10.12 27.81
N LEU A 570 -29.69 9.97 27.25
CA LEU A 570 -28.46 10.66 27.64
C LEU A 570 -28.27 11.93 26.79
N ARG A 571 -27.97 13.06 27.44
CA ARG A 571 -27.65 14.35 26.83
C ARG A 571 -26.37 14.93 27.41
N ARG A 572 -25.76 15.89 26.70
CA ARG A 572 -24.60 16.66 27.19
C ARG A 572 -24.95 17.31 28.54
N ARG A 573 -24.03 17.22 29.52
CA ARG A 573 -24.04 18.12 30.68
C ARG A 573 -23.53 19.48 30.20
N TYR A 574 -24.34 20.51 30.41
CA TYR A 574 -23.99 21.91 30.17
C TYR A 574 -23.27 22.48 31.38
#